data_AF-A0AB38J8Q4-F1
#
_entry.id   AF-A0AB38J8Q4-F1
#
_cell.length_a   1.000
_cell.length_b   1.000
_cell.length_c   1.000
_cell.angle_alpha   90.00
_cell.angle_beta   90.00
_cell.angle_gamma   90.00
#
_symmetry.space_group_name_H-M   'P 1'
#
loop_
_entity.id
_entity.type
_entity.pdbx_description
1 polymer ?
#
loop_
_entity_poly.entity_id
_entity_poly.type
_entity_poly.pdbx_seq_one_letter_code
_entity_poly.pdbx_strand_id
1 'polypeptide(L)'
;MALPTASLQLSTPATELSEHPNGSLEKQATIGPTTVIDPYVLVERRLNQVGVAEIADRLDTLAEVAATFGLTVDHHNHAQELLASFEGGYRFLSTDGRTA
;
A
#
# COMPACT_ATOMS: atom_id res chain seq x y z
N MET A 1 -15.72 30.27 14.73
CA MET A 1 -15.20 29.99 13.38
C MET A 1 -15.24 28.48 13.21
N ALA A 2 -16.20 27.95 12.44
CA ALA A 2 -16.33 26.52 12.20
C ALA A 2 -15.43 26.13 11.02
N LEU A 3 -14.61 25.09 11.18
CA LEU A 3 -13.86 24.53 10.05
C LEU A 3 -14.87 23.93 9.05
N PRO A 4 -14.69 24.12 7.73
CA PRO A 4 -15.52 23.44 6.75
C PRO A 4 -15.15 21.96 6.74
N THR A 5 -15.93 21.12 7.42
CA THR A 5 -15.70 19.67 7.45
C THR A 5 -16.29 19.03 6.20
N ALA A 6 -15.64 19.22 5.06
CA ALA A 6 -15.66 18.22 4.01
C ALA A 6 -14.36 17.41 4.15
N SER A 7 -14.28 16.56 5.19
CA SER A 7 -13.29 15.49 5.18
C SER A 7 -13.77 14.46 4.18
N LEU A 8 -13.19 14.44 2.98
CA LEU A 8 -13.34 13.30 2.09
C LEU A 8 -12.53 12.15 2.72
N GLN A 9 -13.18 11.27 3.49
CA GLN A 9 -12.56 10.01 3.88
C GLN A 9 -12.47 9.12 2.63
N LEU A 10 -11.42 9.32 1.85
CA LEU A 10 -11.07 8.44 0.76
C LEU A 10 -10.25 7.27 1.34
N SER A 11 -10.96 6.29 1.88
CA SER A 11 -10.34 5.05 2.35
C SER A 11 -10.13 4.16 1.13
N THR A 12 -8.91 3.71 0.86
CA THR A 12 -8.69 2.59 -0.08
C THR A 12 -9.14 1.32 0.64
N PRO A 13 -10.26 0.68 0.26
CA PRO A 13 -10.70 -0.53 0.94
C PRO A 13 -9.69 -1.64 0.64
N ALA A 14 -8.97 -2.12 1.65
CA ALA A 14 -7.93 -3.13 1.50
C ALA A 14 -8.41 -4.37 0.73
N THR A 15 -9.63 -4.81 1.03
CA THR A 15 -10.29 -5.93 0.37
C THR A 15 -10.54 -5.64 -1.11
N GLU A 16 -11.12 -4.49 -1.45
CA GLU A 16 -11.40 -4.12 -2.86
C GLU A 16 -10.10 -4.00 -3.67
N LEU A 17 -9.06 -3.37 -3.12
CA LEU A 17 -7.77 -3.26 -3.79
C LEU A 17 -7.12 -4.63 -4.01
N SER A 18 -7.27 -5.56 -3.07
CA SER A 18 -6.68 -6.90 -3.14
C SER A 18 -7.45 -7.84 -4.06
N GLU A 19 -8.78 -7.84 -3.99
CA GLU A 19 -9.65 -8.76 -4.74
C GLU A 19 -9.95 -8.24 -6.15
N HIS A 20 -10.04 -6.91 -6.32
CA HIS A 20 -10.45 -6.24 -7.55
C HIS A 20 -9.54 -5.04 -7.89
N PRO A 21 -8.22 -5.25 -8.07
CA PRO A 21 -7.25 -4.16 -8.22
C PRO A 21 -7.59 -3.20 -9.37
N ASN A 22 -7.94 -3.71 -10.56
CA ASN A 22 -8.31 -2.87 -11.70
C ASN A 22 -9.52 -1.97 -11.42
N GLY A 23 -10.60 -2.55 -10.90
CA GLY A 23 -11.81 -1.78 -10.58
C GLY A 23 -11.59 -0.79 -9.43
N SER A 24 -10.79 -1.15 -8.44
CA SER A 24 -10.39 -0.27 -7.35
C SER A 24 -9.57 0.93 -7.85
N LEU A 25 -8.58 0.68 -8.71
CA LEU A 25 -7.70 1.71 -9.26
C LEU A 25 -8.43 2.61 -10.26
N GLU A 26 -9.33 2.08 -11.08
CA GLU A 26 -10.19 2.88 -11.97
C GLU A 26 -11.08 3.85 -11.19
N LYS A 27 -11.72 3.37 -10.12
CA LYS A 27 -12.54 4.22 -9.21
C LYS A 27 -11.68 5.30 -8.57
N GLN A 28 -10.47 4.95 -8.12
CA GLN A 28 -9.56 5.92 -7.53
C GLN A 28 -9.13 6.96 -8.56
N ALA A 29 -8.71 6.57 -9.76
CA ALA A 29 -8.37 7.49 -10.85
C ALA A 29 -9.50 8.48 -11.17
N THR A 30 -10.75 8.04 -11.07
CA THR A 30 -11.93 8.91 -11.25
C THR A 30 -12.09 9.95 -10.14
N ILE A 31 -11.68 9.63 -8.90
CA ILE A 31 -11.74 10.56 -7.76
C ILE A 31 -10.59 11.57 -7.80
N GLY A 32 -9.47 11.22 -8.42
CA GLY A 32 -8.34 12.11 -8.72
C GLY A 32 -7.16 12.15 -7.73
N PRO A 33 -6.87 11.14 -6.90
CA PRO A 33 -5.56 11.06 -6.28
C PRO A 33 -4.49 10.78 -7.35
N THR A 34 -3.24 11.13 -7.06
CA THR A 34 -2.08 10.74 -7.88
C THR A 34 -1.39 9.48 -7.33
N THR A 35 -1.61 9.18 -6.05
CA THR A 35 -0.98 8.08 -5.32
C THR A 35 -2.02 7.33 -4.52
N VAL A 36 -2.03 6.01 -4.67
CA VAL A 36 -2.87 5.08 -3.92
C VAL A 36 -2.02 4.40 -2.87
N ILE A 37 -2.44 4.43 -1.61
CA ILE A 37 -1.71 3.75 -0.55
C ILE A 37 -2.25 2.33 -0.42
N ASP A 38 -1.39 1.34 -0.63
CA ASP A 38 -1.65 -0.05 -0.30
C ASP A 38 -1.80 -0.19 1.22
N PRO A 39 -3.01 -0.51 1.70
CA PRO A 39 -3.31 -0.45 3.12
C PRO A 39 -2.85 -1.71 3.86
N TYR A 40 -2.78 -1.57 5.19
CA TYR A 40 -2.58 -2.59 6.22
C TYR A 40 -2.44 -4.04 5.75
N VAL A 41 -1.29 -4.62 6.07
CA VAL A 41 -1.01 -6.06 5.95
C VAL A 41 -1.10 -6.73 7.30
N LEU A 42 -1.57 -7.98 7.31
CA LEU A 42 -1.64 -8.81 8.52
C LEU A 42 -0.24 -8.99 9.13
N VAL A 43 -0.14 -8.86 10.46
CA VAL A 43 1.11 -8.96 11.22
C VAL A 43 1.86 -10.24 10.88
N GLU A 44 1.16 -11.37 10.77
CA GLU A 44 1.76 -12.68 10.53
C GLU A 44 2.57 -12.73 9.23
N ARG A 45 2.15 -11.97 8.21
CA ARG A 45 2.87 -11.84 6.94
C ARG A 45 4.14 -10.98 7.06
N ARG A 46 4.28 -10.19 8.12
CA ARG A 46 5.46 -9.36 8.40
C ARG A 46 6.51 -10.05 9.27
N LEU A 47 6.17 -11.15 9.92
CA LEU A 47 7.06 -11.81 10.90
C LEU A 47 8.13 -12.72 10.29
N ASN A 48 8.03 -13.03 8.99
CA ASN A 48 8.99 -13.90 8.31
C ASN A 48 9.37 -13.36 6.92
N GLN A 49 10.54 -13.76 6.44
CA GLN A 49 11.12 -13.24 5.19
C GLN A 49 10.28 -13.57 3.95
N VAL A 50 9.64 -14.75 3.92
CA VAL A 50 8.77 -15.17 2.81
C VAL A 50 7.57 -14.25 2.71
N GLY A 51 6.88 -13.99 3.84
CA GLY A 51 5.73 -13.09 3.85
C GLY A 51 6.10 -11.65 3.48
N VAL A 52 7.26 -11.15 3.89
CA VAL A 52 7.75 -9.83 3.46
C VAL A 52 8.00 -9.78 1.95
N ALA A 53 8.58 -10.83 1.37
CA ALA A 53 8.78 -10.94 -0.07
C ALA A 53 7.45 -10.98 -0.83
N GLU A 54 6.47 -11.75 -0.36
CA GLU A 54 5.12 -11.80 -0.96
C GLU A 54 4.41 -10.44 -0.95
N ILE A 55 4.61 -9.63 0.10
CA ILE A 55 4.07 -8.27 0.14
C ILE A 55 4.77 -7.38 -0.89
N ALA A 56 6.10 -7.49 -1.03
CA ALA A 56 6.86 -6.74 -2.03
C ALA A 56 6.41 -7.09 -3.46
N ASP A 57 6.29 -8.37 -3.79
CA ASP A 57 5.84 -8.84 -5.11
C ASP A 57 4.43 -8.31 -5.44
N ARG A 58 3.53 -8.29 -4.44
CA ARG A 58 2.19 -7.71 -4.59
C ARG A 58 2.26 -6.21 -4.87
N LEU A 59 3.11 -5.47 -4.17
CA LEU A 59 3.28 -4.02 -4.36
C LEU A 59 3.80 -3.71 -5.77
N ASP A 60 4.78 -4.47 -6.26
CA ASP A 60 5.32 -4.32 -7.63
C ASP A 60 4.22 -4.58 -8.67
N THR A 61 3.46 -5.67 -8.51
CA THR A 61 2.32 -5.98 -9.39
C THR A 61 1.28 -4.86 -9.38
N LEU A 62 0.96 -4.33 -8.20
CA LEU A 62 -0.05 -3.28 -8.07
C LEU A 62 0.44 -1.96 -8.67
N ALA A 63 1.73 -1.64 -8.54
CA ALA A 63 2.34 -0.46 -9.16
C ALA A 63 2.26 -0.52 -10.70
N GLU A 64 2.50 -1.69 -11.30
CA GLU A 64 2.35 -1.89 -12.74
C GLU A 64 0.91 -1.65 -13.20
N VAL A 65 -0.08 -2.19 -12.48
CA VAL A 65 -1.50 -2.00 -12.80
C VAL A 65 -1.89 -0.53 -12.62
N ALA A 66 -1.47 0.11 -11.53
CA ALA A 66 -1.78 1.51 -11.26
C ALA A 66 -1.22 2.46 -12.33
N ALA A 67 -0.04 2.16 -12.87
CA ALA A 67 0.56 2.93 -13.96
C ALA A 67 -0.34 2.98 -15.21
N THR A 68 -1.14 1.93 -15.47
CA THR A 68 -2.13 1.91 -16.58
C THR A 68 -3.25 2.94 -16.42
N PHE A 69 -3.52 3.39 -15.19
CA PHE A 69 -4.50 4.41 -14.85
C PHE A 69 -3.85 5.79 -14.61
N GLY A 70 -2.54 5.94 -14.83
CA GLY A 70 -1.80 7.16 -14.51
C GLY A 70 -1.64 7.40 -13.00
N LEU A 71 -1.79 6.34 -12.20
CA LEU A 71 -1.62 6.37 -10.75
C LEU A 71 -0.26 5.81 -10.35
N THR A 72 0.22 6.25 -9.20
CA THR A 72 1.27 5.57 -8.44
C THR A 72 0.64 4.79 -7.29
N VAL A 73 1.29 3.72 -6.84
CA VAL A 73 0.94 3.00 -5.62
C VAL A 73 2.10 3.16 -4.66
N ASP A 74 1.84 3.27 -3.36
CA ASP A 74 2.87 3.21 -2.34
C ASP A 74 2.39 2.48 -1.07
N HIS A 75 3.29 2.14 -0.16
CA HIS A 75 2.97 1.46 1.09
C HIS A 75 3.25 2.35 2.30
N HIS A 76 2.36 2.34 3.30
CA HIS A 76 2.65 3.01 4.57
C HIS A 76 3.04 1.99 5.63
N ASN A 77 4.22 2.20 6.20
CA ASN A 77 4.78 1.31 7.19
C ASN A 77 4.06 1.42 8.54
N HIS A 78 3.87 0.29 9.21
CA HIS A 78 3.27 0.23 10.55
C HIS A 78 4.31 -0.10 11.62
N ALA A 79 4.00 0.21 12.90
CA ALA A 79 4.85 -0.17 14.03
C ALA A 79 5.10 -1.70 14.12
N GLN A 80 4.22 -2.51 13.55
CA GLN A 80 4.37 -3.97 13.48
C GLN A 80 5.61 -4.43 12.70
N GLU A 81 6.15 -3.62 11.80
CA GLU A 81 7.35 -3.94 11.03
C GLU A 81 8.62 -3.92 11.89
N LEU A 82 8.54 -3.34 13.09
CA LEU A 82 9.60 -3.37 14.10
C LEU A 82 9.56 -4.63 14.97
N LEU A 83 8.56 -5.50 14.81
CA LEU A 83 8.42 -6.73 15.62
C LEU A 83 9.36 -7.85 15.17
N ALA A 84 9.87 -7.79 13.94
CA ALA A 84 10.79 -8.77 13.39
C ALA A 84 12.00 -8.07 12.77
N SER A 85 13.18 -8.64 12.99
CA SER A 85 14.41 -8.22 12.32
C SER A 85 15.00 -9.38 11.53
N PHE A 86 15.63 -9.05 10.41
CA PHE A 86 16.26 -9.99 9.49
C PHE A 86 17.69 -9.52 9.26
N GLU A 87 18.66 -10.42 9.40
CA GLU A 87 20.08 -10.11 9.14
C GLU A 87 20.60 -8.89 9.92
N GLY A 88 20.02 -8.62 11.10
CA GLY A 88 20.40 -7.49 11.96
C GLY A 88 19.69 -6.16 11.66
N GLY A 89 18.72 -6.13 10.74
CA GLY A 89 17.94 -4.93 10.40
C GLY A 89 16.43 -5.15 10.36
N TYR A 90 15.66 -4.06 10.42
CA TYR A 90 14.23 -4.06 10.11
C TYR A 90 14.04 -3.95 8.60
N ARG A 91 12.86 -4.34 8.08
CA ARG A 91 12.57 -4.22 6.65
C ARG A 91 11.37 -3.32 6.42
N PHE A 92 11.63 -2.17 5.80
CA PHE A 92 10.58 -1.28 5.31
C PHE A 92 10.37 -1.53 3.82
N LEU A 93 9.10 -1.49 3.40
CA LEU A 93 8.73 -1.58 1.99
C LEU A 93 8.38 -0.19 1.47
N SER A 94 8.82 0.07 0.25
CA SER A 94 8.49 1.25 -0.54
C SER A 94 8.48 0.84 -2.00
N THR A 95 7.60 1.46 -2.77
CA THR A 95 7.46 1.26 -4.22
C THR A 95 8.41 2.12 -5.05
N ASP A 96 9.08 3.10 -4.42
CA ASP A 96 10.10 3.95 -5.06
C ASP A 96 11.46 3.24 -5.27
N GLY A 97 11.50 1.92 -5.07
CA GLY A 97 12.70 1.09 -5.20
C GLY A 97 13.67 1.21 -4.03
N ARG A 98 13.33 1.96 -2.97
CA ARG A 98 14.14 2.01 -1.74
C ARG A 98 13.55 1.08 -0.70
N THR A 99 13.87 -0.20 -0.80
CA THR A 99 13.84 -1.04 0.41
C THR A 99 14.98 -0.56 1.31
N ALA A 100 14.63 0.02 2.46
CA ALA A 100 15.57 0.46 3.49
C ALA A 100 15.67 -0.59 4.60
#